data_AF-A0A1I3X507-F1
#
_entry.id   AF-A0A1I3X507-F1
#
_cell.length_a   1.000
_cell.length_b   1.000
_cell.length_c   1.000
_cell.angle_alpha   90.00
_cell.angle_beta   90.00
_cell.angle_gamma   90.00
#
_symmetry.space_group_name_H-M   'P 1'
#
loop_
_entity.id
_entity.type
_entity.pdbx_description
1 polymer ?
#
loop_
_entity_poly.entity_id
_entity_poly.type
_entity_poly.pdbx_seq_one_letter_code
_entity_poly.pdbx_strand_id
1 'polypeptide(L)'
;MGQYRHTESSILAITTVNELEQKMTKLFLCEEGKFHYFLDKPKKKPHYRLNIIGHSLSTSSQILFCGTVENAPRMNIGDFCRTVHNLLNSIRIKGHNIQSARIIACWSGANGFAQKLADYLNIPVKGSLGGTRLRHIPNVDRRCIDKPGSGSRYSAEEIYRQKQYDPHYGQYKWYEPQSLESAWESFTNDRISKK
;
A
#
# COMPACT_ATOMS: atom_id res chain seq x y z
N MET A 1 -4.96 -5.22 -15.86
CA MET A 1 -5.53 -5.53 -14.52
C MET A 1 -4.45 -5.14 -13.53
N GLY A 2 -4.72 -4.90 -12.25
CA GLY A 2 -3.63 -5.02 -11.27
C GLY A 2 -3.29 -6.51 -11.21
N GLN A 3 -2.47 -6.97 -12.17
CA GLN A 3 -2.28 -8.39 -12.52
C GLN A 3 -1.76 -9.24 -11.37
N TYR A 4 -1.39 -8.61 -10.26
CA TYR A 4 -0.74 -9.17 -9.08
C TYR A 4 -1.62 -9.11 -7.83
N ARG A 5 -2.92 -8.80 -7.95
CA ARG A 5 -3.86 -8.85 -6.82
C ARG A 5 -4.86 -9.99 -7.00
N HIS A 6 -4.75 -11.01 -6.16
CA HIS A 6 -5.45 -12.29 -6.36
C HIS A 6 -5.98 -12.85 -5.06
N THR A 7 -7.03 -13.65 -5.16
CA THR A 7 -7.45 -14.51 -4.04
C THR A 7 -6.47 -15.67 -3.91
N GLU A 8 -6.35 -16.25 -2.72
CA GLU A 8 -5.54 -17.44 -2.51
C GLU A 8 -5.92 -18.58 -3.48
N SER A 9 -7.20 -18.88 -3.60
CA SER A 9 -7.69 -19.95 -4.47
C SER A 9 -7.33 -19.71 -5.94
N SER A 10 -7.44 -18.46 -6.42
CA SER A 10 -7.04 -18.13 -7.80
C SER A 10 -5.54 -18.28 -8.06
N ILE A 11 -4.71 -18.12 -7.03
CA ILE A 11 -3.25 -18.33 -7.16
C ILE A 11 -2.92 -19.82 -7.13
N LEU A 12 -3.52 -20.57 -6.20
CA LEU A 12 -3.32 -22.02 -6.08
C LEU A 12 -3.85 -22.81 -7.27
N ALA A 13 -4.84 -22.27 -7.99
CA ALA A 13 -5.37 -22.88 -9.21
C ALA A 13 -4.41 -22.76 -10.41
N ILE A 14 -3.36 -21.93 -10.32
CA ILE A 14 -2.37 -21.78 -11.39
C ILE A 14 -1.35 -22.89 -11.27
N THR A 15 -1.23 -23.70 -12.32
CA THR A 15 -0.37 -24.89 -12.34
C THR A 15 0.96 -24.67 -13.03
N THR A 16 1.15 -23.53 -13.72
CA THR A 16 2.38 -23.25 -14.49
C THR A 16 3.15 -22.05 -13.93
N VAL A 17 4.48 -22.16 -13.92
CA VAL A 17 5.37 -21.08 -13.47
C VAL A 17 5.23 -19.84 -14.35
N ASN A 18 5.13 -20.00 -15.68
CA ASN A 18 4.98 -18.87 -16.61
C ASN A 18 3.71 -18.04 -16.32
N GLU A 19 2.58 -18.72 -16.04
CA GLU A 19 1.35 -18.01 -15.70
C GLU A 19 1.45 -17.31 -14.33
N LEU A 20 2.13 -17.92 -13.35
CA LEU A 20 2.43 -17.26 -12.07
C LEU A 20 3.29 -16.00 -12.28
N GLU A 21 4.30 -16.08 -13.13
CA GLU A 21 5.18 -14.94 -13.40
C GLU A 21 4.45 -13.74 -14.02
N GLN A 22 3.51 -14.00 -14.92
CA GLN A 22 2.67 -12.97 -15.53
C GLN A 22 1.63 -12.37 -14.56
N LYS A 23 1.26 -13.13 -13.54
CA LYS A 23 0.25 -12.75 -12.54
C LYS A 23 0.84 -12.30 -11.21
N MET A 24 2.15 -12.11 -11.12
CA MET A 24 2.83 -11.66 -9.91
C MET A 24 3.84 -10.57 -10.24
N THR A 25 4.21 -9.78 -9.24
CA THR A 25 5.16 -8.69 -9.41
C THR A 25 6.51 -9.03 -8.80
N LYS A 26 7.58 -8.67 -9.49
CA LYS A 26 8.91 -8.60 -8.90
C LYS A 26 8.98 -7.42 -7.94
N LEU A 27 9.73 -7.57 -6.86
CA LEU A 27 9.99 -6.50 -5.90
C LEU A 27 11.39 -5.92 -6.11
N PHE A 28 11.52 -4.63 -5.83
CA PHE A 28 12.78 -3.91 -5.79
C PHE A 28 13.03 -3.42 -4.37
N LEU A 29 14.30 -3.31 -3.97
CA LEU A 29 14.69 -2.78 -2.67
C LEU A 29 14.93 -1.27 -2.78
N CYS A 30 14.31 -0.49 -1.88
CA CYS A 30 14.74 0.86 -1.56
C CYS A 30 15.72 0.75 -0.39
N GLU A 31 17.01 0.91 -0.65
CA GLU A 31 18.06 0.72 0.36
C GLU A 31 17.98 1.76 1.49
N GLU A 32 17.76 3.03 1.13
CA GLU A 32 17.64 4.16 2.07
C GLU A 32 16.54 3.91 3.11
N GLY A 33 15.40 3.37 2.69
CA GLY A 33 14.27 3.05 3.56
C GLY A 33 14.19 1.60 4.02
N LYS A 34 15.11 0.75 3.56
CA LYS A 34 15.08 -0.73 3.68
C LYS A 34 13.68 -1.33 3.52
N PHE A 35 12.95 -0.91 2.49
CA PHE A 35 11.62 -1.45 2.17
C PHE A 35 11.52 -1.89 0.72
N HIS A 36 10.60 -2.80 0.45
CA HIS A 36 10.35 -3.25 -0.91
C HIS A 36 9.35 -2.35 -1.62
N TYR A 37 9.50 -2.20 -2.92
CA TYR A 37 8.54 -1.52 -3.78
C TYR A 37 8.43 -2.18 -5.15
N PHE A 38 7.40 -1.82 -5.91
CA PHE A 38 7.31 -2.14 -7.33
C PHE A 38 6.47 -1.10 -8.08
N LEU A 39 6.64 -1.05 -9.39
CA LEU A 39 5.89 -0.15 -10.27
C LEU A 39 4.81 -0.91 -11.03
N ASP A 40 3.64 -0.30 -11.18
CA ASP A 40 2.59 -0.81 -12.06
C ASP A 40 1.91 0.30 -12.85
N LYS A 41 1.18 -0.07 -13.91
CA LYS A 41 0.27 0.83 -14.63
C LYS A 41 -1.17 0.47 -14.28
N PRO A 42 -1.88 1.27 -13.47
CA PRO A 42 -3.25 0.96 -13.09
C PRO A 42 -4.17 0.93 -14.32
N LYS A 43 -5.07 -0.05 -14.39
CA LYS A 43 -6.03 -0.25 -15.51
C LYS A 43 -6.75 1.03 -15.99
N LYS A 44 -7.08 1.92 -15.05
CA LYS A 44 -7.90 3.13 -15.28
C LYS A 44 -7.08 4.42 -15.27
N LYS A 45 -5.75 4.36 -15.12
CA LYS A 45 -4.86 5.53 -15.14
C LYS A 45 -3.63 5.20 -16.00
N PRO A 46 -3.32 5.95 -17.06
CA PRO A 46 -2.28 5.58 -18.02
C PRO A 46 -0.84 5.66 -17.45
N HIS A 47 -0.69 6.23 -16.25
CA HIS A 47 0.60 6.54 -15.66
C HIS A 47 1.06 5.49 -14.64
N TYR A 48 2.37 5.46 -14.39
CA TYR A 48 2.92 4.54 -13.40
C TYR A 48 2.46 4.90 -11.99
N ARG A 49 2.28 3.87 -11.16
CA ARG A 49 2.08 3.97 -9.72
C ARG A 49 3.22 3.29 -9.00
N LEU A 50 3.72 3.95 -7.96
CA LEU A 50 4.64 3.37 -7.00
C LEU A 50 3.86 2.58 -5.94
N ASN A 51 4.18 1.30 -5.73
CA ASN A 51 3.59 0.48 -4.69
C ASN A 51 4.67 0.17 -3.64
N ILE A 52 4.48 0.66 -2.41
CA ILE A 52 5.43 0.60 -1.29
C ILE A 52 4.96 -0.48 -0.33
N ILE A 53 5.86 -1.34 0.14
CA ILE A 53 5.52 -2.51 0.96
C ILE A 53 6.20 -2.39 2.33
N GLY A 54 5.41 -2.58 3.39
CA GLY A 54 5.92 -2.54 4.74
C GLY A 54 4.86 -2.86 5.78
N HIS A 55 5.16 -2.49 7.01
CA HIS A 55 4.28 -2.51 8.15
C HIS A 55 3.98 -1.08 8.58
N SER A 56 2.73 -0.83 8.94
CA SER A 56 2.38 0.39 9.68
C SER A 56 2.11 -0.01 11.11
N LEU A 57 2.72 0.72 12.02
CA LEU A 57 2.58 0.54 13.45
C LEU A 57 2.01 1.85 13.98
N SER A 58 0.85 1.77 14.65
CA SER A 58 0.34 2.89 15.43
C SER A 58 0.62 2.59 16.89
N THR A 59 1.39 3.45 17.55
CA THR A 59 1.43 3.51 19.02
C THR A 59 0.46 4.59 19.49
N SER A 60 0.30 4.75 20.80
CA SER A 60 -0.56 5.79 21.40
C SER A 60 -0.12 7.22 21.06
N SER A 61 1.14 7.43 20.64
CA SER A 61 1.70 8.76 20.40
C SER A 61 2.25 8.98 18.99
N GLN A 62 2.53 7.92 18.23
CA GLN A 62 3.22 8.03 16.94
C GLN A 62 2.78 6.97 15.94
N ILE A 63 2.80 7.34 14.66
CA ILE A 63 2.55 6.42 13.55
C ILE A 63 3.88 6.19 12.84
N LEU A 64 4.29 4.92 12.77
CA LEU A 64 5.58 4.49 12.24
C LEU A 64 5.38 3.59 11.03
N PHE A 65 6.30 3.71 10.08
CA PHE A 65 6.44 2.79 8.96
C PHE A 65 7.71 1.97 9.16
N CYS A 66 7.65 0.68 8.86
CA CYS A 66 8.80 -0.21 8.87
C CYS A 66 8.80 -1.05 7.59
N GLY A 67 9.95 -1.18 6.93
CA GLY A 67 10.09 -2.10 5.81
C GLY A 67 9.92 -3.57 6.22
N THR A 68 9.80 -4.45 5.24
CA THR A 68 9.74 -5.92 5.48
C THR A 68 11.12 -6.58 5.40
N VAL A 69 12.19 -5.80 5.27
CA VAL A 69 13.56 -6.29 5.22
C VAL A 69 14.06 -6.48 6.65
N GLU A 70 14.92 -7.47 6.85
CA GLU A 70 15.55 -7.69 8.14
C GLU A 70 16.27 -6.42 8.64
N ASN A 71 16.08 -6.07 9.91
CA ASN A 71 16.65 -4.87 10.53
C ASN A 71 16.29 -3.56 9.80
N ALA A 72 15.11 -3.50 9.16
CA ALA A 72 14.58 -2.25 8.62
C ALA A 72 14.33 -1.24 9.76
N PRO A 73 14.81 0.01 9.64
CA PRO A 73 14.56 1.02 10.65
C PRO A 73 13.07 1.39 10.68
N ARG A 74 12.59 1.74 11.86
CA ARG A 74 11.27 2.37 12.00
C ARG A 74 11.42 3.83 11.61
N MET A 75 10.61 4.28 10.66
CA MET A 75 10.55 5.66 10.20
C MET A 75 9.29 6.32 10.74
N ASN A 76 9.43 7.51 11.32
CA ASN A 76 8.28 8.37 11.56
C ASN A 76 7.72 8.87 10.21
N ILE A 77 6.56 9.53 10.24
CA ILE A 77 5.90 10.00 9.02
C ILE A 77 6.77 10.94 8.17
N GLY A 78 7.56 11.81 8.81
CA GLY A 78 8.41 12.78 8.12
C GLY A 78 9.57 12.10 7.38
N ASP A 79 10.28 11.20 8.06
CA ASP A 79 11.37 10.43 7.48
C ASP A 79 10.85 9.54 6.34
N PHE A 80 9.73 8.85 6.57
CA PHE A 80 9.07 8.04 5.53
C PHE A 80 8.74 8.88 4.28
N CYS A 81 8.11 10.05 4.45
CA CYS A 81 7.76 10.92 3.32
C CYS A 81 8.99 11.37 2.53
N ARG A 82 10.07 11.74 3.24
CA ARG A 82 11.34 12.16 2.62
C ARG A 82 11.98 11.02 1.83
N THR A 83 12.07 9.82 2.41
CA THR A 83 12.62 8.65 1.74
C THR A 83 11.81 8.28 0.50
N VAL A 84 10.47 8.34 0.56
CA VAL A 84 9.63 8.08 -0.61
C VAL A 84 9.80 9.17 -1.68
N HIS A 85 9.95 10.44 -1.30
CA HIS A 85 10.24 11.52 -2.23
C HIS A 85 11.58 11.32 -2.95
N ASN A 86 12.63 10.95 -2.22
CA ASN A 86 13.95 10.61 -2.78
C ASN A 86 13.84 9.44 -3.77
N LEU A 87 13.12 8.38 -3.39
CA LEU A 87 12.84 7.25 -4.26
C LEU A 87 12.13 7.68 -5.54
N LEU A 88 11.10 8.53 -5.45
CA LEU A 88 10.37 9.04 -6.62
C LEU A 88 11.27 9.85 -7.55
N ASN A 89 12.13 10.71 -7.01
CA ASN A 89 13.11 11.45 -7.79
C ASN A 89 14.06 10.50 -8.54
N SER A 90 14.55 9.46 -7.87
CA SER A 90 15.42 8.44 -8.47
C SER A 90 14.73 7.70 -9.63
N ILE A 91 13.44 7.39 -9.47
CA ILE A 91 12.62 6.69 -10.47
C ILE A 91 12.32 7.62 -11.66
N ARG A 92 12.07 8.90 -11.40
CA ARG A 92 11.85 9.93 -12.42
C ARG A 92 13.09 10.14 -13.29
N ILE A 93 14.29 10.17 -12.69
CA ILE A 93 15.56 10.29 -13.41
C ILE A 93 15.74 9.11 -14.39
N LYS A 94 15.23 7.92 -14.03
CA LYS A 94 15.22 6.73 -14.90
C LYS A 94 14.13 6.75 -15.99
N GLY A 95 13.42 7.87 -16.16
CA GLY A 95 12.41 8.05 -17.20
C GLY A 95 11.01 7.55 -16.85
N HIS A 96 10.76 7.15 -15.60
CA HIS A 96 9.45 6.69 -15.17
C HIS A 96 8.67 7.82 -14.49
N ASN A 97 7.62 8.30 -15.15
CA ASN A 97 6.71 9.29 -14.58
C ASN A 97 5.69 8.63 -13.64
N ILE A 98 5.90 8.78 -12.32
CA ILE A 98 4.99 8.29 -11.28
C ILE A 98 3.97 9.37 -10.95
N GLN A 99 2.68 9.05 -11.05
CA GLN A 99 1.59 9.99 -10.75
C GLN A 99 0.68 9.56 -9.61
N SER A 100 0.96 8.43 -9.00
CA SER A 100 0.27 8.01 -7.78
C SER A 100 1.14 7.05 -6.99
N ALA A 101 0.82 6.88 -5.72
CA ALA A 101 1.41 5.84 -4.89
C ALA A 101 0.35 4.94 -4.26
N ARG A 102 0.79 3.79 -3.74
CA ARG A 102 0.02 2.91 -2.87
C ARG A 102 0.92 2.44 -1.74
N ILE A 103 0.42 2.51 -0.52
CA ILE A 103 1.06 1.93 0.65
C ILE A 103 0.39 0.57 0.91
N ILE A 104 1.15 -0.51 0.75
CA ILE A 104 0.77 -1.89 1.07
C ILE A 104 1.32 -2.18 2.47
N ALA A 105 0.63 -1.61 3.46
CA ALA A 105 0.89 -1.81 4.87
C ALA A 105 -0.44 -1.72 5.62
N CYS A 106 -0.63 -2.54 6.64
CA CYS A 106 -1.88 -2.61 7.42
C CYS A 106 -2.28 -1.22 7.91
N TRP A 107 -3.56 -0.87 7.84
CA TRP A 107 -4.14 0.38 8.37
C TRP A 107 -3.53 1.70 7.85
N SER A 108 -2.64 1.66 6.86
CA SER A 108 -1.94 2.85 6.33
C SER A 108 -2.85 3.92 5.73
N GLY A 109 -4.07 3.57 5.35
CA GLY A 109 -5.12 4.53 5.01
C GLY A 109 -5.86 5.02 6.25
N ALA A 110 -6.25 4.10 7.13
CA ALA A 110 -7.07 4.40 8.31
C ALA A 110 -6.36 5.27 9.35
N ASN A 111 -5.04 5.18 9.47
CA ASN A 111 -4.25 5.97 10.41
C ASN A 111 -3.68 7.27 9.82
N GLY A 112 -4.01 7.62 8.58
CA GLY A 112 -3.58 8.89 7.98
C GLY A 112 -2.20 8.88 7.32
N PHE A 113 -1.45 7.77 7.33
CA PHE A 113 -0.19 7.65 6.58
C PHE A 113 -0.34 8.03 5.09
N ALA A 114 -1.38 7.49 4.46
CA ALA A 114 -1.65 7.72 3.05
C ALA A 114 -1.99 9.18 2.75
N GLN A 115 -2.78 9.85 3.61
CA GLN A 115 -3.09 11.27 3.43
C GLN A 115 -1.83 12.13 3.57
N LYS A 116 -1.05 11.93 4.64
CA LYS A 116 0.18 12.69 4.85
C LYS A 116 1.19 12.53 3.71
N LEU A 117 1.31 11.33 3.17
CA LEU A 117 2.15 11.10 1.99
C LEU A 117 1.57 11.79 0.73
N ALA A 118 0.25 11.78 0.55
CA ALA A 118 -0.39 12.45 -0.58
C ALA A 118 -0.14 13.96 -0.56
N ASP A 119 -0.31 14.58 0.61
CA ASP A 119 -0.07 16.01 0.81
C ASP A 119 1.41 16.34 0.58
N TYR A 120 2.33 15.55 1.15
CA TYR A 120 3.77 15.81 1.04
C TYR A 120 4.29 15.69 -0.40
N LEU A 121 3.80 14.70 -1.15
CA LEU A 121 4.24 14.45 -2.52
C LEU A 121 3.43 15.21 -3.57
N ASN A 122 2.30 15.80 -3.17
CA ASN A 122 1.30 16.37 -4.06
C ASN A 122 0.85 15.40 -5.18
N ILE A 123 0.66 14.12 -4.85
CA ILE A 123 0.09 13.11 -5.74
C ILE A 123 -0.93 12.23 -5.01
N PRO A 124 -1.93 11.65 -5.71
CA PRO A 124 -2.87 10.72 -5.10
C PRO A 124 -2.18 9.48 -4.49
N VAL A 125 -2.55 9.12 -3.26
CA VAL A 125 -2.02 7.94 -2.56
C VAL A 125 -3.15 6.99 -2.16
N LYS A 126 -2.94 5.70 -2.38
CA LYS A 126 -3.85 4.65 -1.94
C LYS A 126 -3.37 3.98 -0.65
N GLY A 127 -4.18 3.95 0.40
CA GLY A 127 -3.84 3.32 1.69
C GLY A 127 -4.77 2.16 2.06
N SER A 128 -4.29 1.22 2.86
CA SER A 128 -5.09 0.09 3.38
C SER A 128 -6.01 0.55 4.52
N LEU A 129 -7.27 0.16 4.49
CA LEU A 129 -8.23 0.49 5.56
C LEU A 129 -8.20 -0.52 6.71
N GLY A 130 -7.65 -1.71 6.47
CA GLY A 130 -7.45 -2.76 7.47
C GLY A 130 -6.12 -3.45 7.25
N GLY A 131 -6.04 -4.71 7.66
CA GLY A 131 -4.94 -5.61 7.35
C GLY A 131 -4.76 -5.80 5.85
N THR A 132 -3.52 -6.04 5.44
CA THR A 132 -3.17 -6.41 4.06
C THR A 132 -2.04 -7.41 4.10
N ARG A 133 -2.01 -8.33 3.14
CA ARG A 133 -0.96 -9.33 3.03
C ARG A 133 -0.34 -9.32 1.65
N LEU A 134 0.97 -9.54 1.64
CA LEU A 134 1.73 -9.84 0.44
C LEU A 134 2.14 -11.30 0.51
N ARG A 135 1.80 -12.07 -0.51
CA ARG A 135 2.04 -13.52 -0.55
C ARG A 135 3.26 -13.84 -1.40
N HIS A 136 4.08 -14.74 -0.88
CA HIS A 136 5.14 -15.43 -1.61
C HIS A 136 4.65 -16.82 -2.01
N ILE A 137 4.99 -17.24 -3.22
CA ILE A 137 4.82 -18.63 -3.65
C ILE A 137 6.21 -19.22 -3.77
N PRO A 138 6.49 -20.37 -3.12
CA PRO A 138 7.76 -21.08 -3.29
C PRO A 138 8.09 -21.27 -4.77
N ASN A 139 9.37 -21.18 -5.12
CA ASN A 139 9.92 -21.36 -6.48
C ASN A 139 9.63 -20.22 -7.47
N VAL A 140 8.98 -19.13 -7.05
CA VAL A 140 8.82 -17.92 -7.88
C VAL A 140 9.28 -16.70 -7.09
N ASP A 141 10.32 -16.01 -7.58
CA ASP A 141 10.82 -14.76 -6.98
C ASP A 141 9.91 -13.55 -7.30
N ARG A 142 8.62 -13.73 -7.07
CA ARG A 142 7.60 -12.71 -7.27
C ARG A 142 6.60 -12.76 -6.13
N ARG A 143 5.78 -11.72 -6.04
CA ARG A 143 4.80 -11.54 -4.97
C ARG A 143 3.44 -11.13 -5.53
N CYS A 144 2.38 -11.48 -4.82
CA CYS A 144 1.04 -10.97 -5.10
C CYS A 144 0.42 -10.34 -3.84
N ILE A 145 -0.42 -9.33 -4.04
CA ILE A 145 -1.23 -8.75 -2.98
C ILE A 145 -2.44 -9.64 -2.79
N ASP A 146 -2.67 -10.08 -1.55
CA ASP A 146 -3.83 -10.88 -1.23
C ASP A 146 -5.13 -10.09 -1.44
N LYS A 147 -6.14 -10.78 -1.96
CA LYS A 147 -7.47 -10.24 -2.19
C LYS A 147 -8.47 -11.05 -1.38
N PRO A 148 -9.29 -10.41 -0.53
CA PRO A 148 -10.41 -11.09 0.09
C PRO A 148 -11.37 -11.61 -1.01
N GLY A 149 -11.85 -12.84 -0.85
CA GLY A 149 -12.78 -13.45 -1.81
C GLY A 149 -13.60 -14.57 -1.20
N SER A 150 -14.88 -14.64 -1.60
CA SER A 150 -15.78 -15.77 -1.33
C SER A 150 -15.33 -16.97 -2.15
N GLY A 151 -14.48 -17.82 -1.59
CA GLY A 151 -13.89 -18.98 -2.29
C GLY A 151 -12.39 -19.14 -2.10
N SER A 152 -11.75 -18.33 -1.26
CA SER A 152 -10.43 -18.66 -0.72
C SER A 152 -10.51 -19.96 0.06
N ARG A 153 -9.52 -20.86 -0.09
CA ARG A 153 -9.31 -22.01 0.82
C ARG A 153 -8.80 -21.59 2.20
N TYR A 154 -8.95 -20.31 2.58
CA TYR A 154 -8.86 -19.92 3.98
C TYR A 154 -9.79 -20.83 4.77
N SER A 155 -9.31 -21.35 5.89
CA SER A 155 -10.16 -22.12 6.79
C SER A 155 -11.41 -21.28 7.12
N ALA A 156 -12.55 -21.93 7.38
CA ALA A 156 -13.75 -21.21 7.80
C ALA A 156 -13.44 -20.26 8.97
N GLU A 157 -12.48 -20.63 9.83
CA GLU A 157 -11.94 -19.83 10.92
C GLU A 157 -11.17 -18.59 10.46
N GLU A 158 -10.37 -18.64 9.39
CA GLU A 158 -9.64 -17.47 8.91
C GLU A 158 -10.56 -16.49 8.17
N ILE A 159 -11.56 -16.99 7.44
CA ILE A 159 -12.64 -16.17 6.88
C ILE A 159 -13.47 -15.52 8.00
N TYR A 160 -13.80 -16.29 9.03
CA TYR A 160 -14.53 -15.81 10.20
C TYR A 160 -13.71 -14.77 10.98
N ARG A 161 -12.42 -15.03 11.25
CA ARG A 161 -11.52 -14.09 11.92
C ARG A 161 -11.37 -12.79 11.13
N GLN A 162 -11.17 -12.87 9.81
CA GLN A 162 -11.09 -11.67 8.97
C GLN A 162 -12.40 -10.88 9.02
N LYS A 163 -13.56 -11.53 8.89
CA LYS A 163 -14.86 -10.85 8.94
C LYS A 163 -15.19 -10.26 10.32
N GLN A 164 -14.82 -10.94 11.41
CA GLN A 164 -15.10 -10.46 12.77
C GLN A 164 -14.13 -9.39 13.27
N TYR A 165 -12.82 -9.58 13.04
CA TYR A 165 -11.79 -8.75 13.67
C TYR A 165 -11.20 -7.69 12.73
N ASP A 166 -11.40 -7.82 11.42
CA ASP A 166 -10.88 -6.86 10.42
C ASP A 166 -11.82 -6.76 9.20
N PRO A 167 -13.01 -6.15 9.36
CA PRO A 167 -13.99 -6.01 8.27
C PRO A 167 -13.45 -5.23 7.06
N HIS A 168 -12.35 -4.49 7.24
CA HIS A 168 -11.69 -3.70 6.21
C HIS A 168 -10.47 -4.41 5.59
N TYR A 169 -10.26 -5.70 5.89
CA TYR A 169 -9.16 -6.49 5.35
C TYR A 169 -9.09 -6.40 3.81
N GLY A 170 -7.90 -6.05 3.30
CA GLY A 170 -7.65 -5.87 1.87
C GLY A 170 -8.43 -4.73 1.22
N GLN A 171 -9.18 -3.92 1.96
CA GLN A 171 -9.83 -2.74 1.42
C GLN A 171 -8.85 -1.58 1.34
N TYR A 172 -8.99 -0.76 0.29
CA TYR A 172 -8.10 0.36 0.05
C TYR A 172 -8.88 1.60 -0.37
N LYS A 173 -8.54 2.75 0.21
CA LYS A 173 -9.10 4.06 -0.12
C LYS A 173 -8.06 4.93 -0.80
N TRP A 174 -8.50 5.78 -1.73
CA TRP A 174 -7.68 6.84 -2.33
C TRP A 174 -7.76 8.09 -1.47
N TYR A 175 -6.62 8.74 -1.31
CA TYR A 175 -6.42 10.01 -0.64
C TYR A 175 -5.83 10.96 -1.68
N GLU A 176 -6.54 12.04 -1.93
CA GLU A 176 -6.09 13.10 -2.82
C GLU A 176 -5.32 14.14 -1.98
N PRO A 177 -4.30 14.81 -2.54
CA PRO A 177 -3.62 15.90 -1.85
C PRO A 177 -4.63 16.97 -1.45
N GLN A 178 -4.61 17.40 -0.19
CA GLN A 178 -5.41 18.53 0.24
C GLN A 178 -4.69 19.83 -0.12
N SER A 179 -5.36 20.70 -0.89
CA SER A 179 -4.88 22.06 -1.10
C SER A 179 -4.88 22.81 0.23
N LEU A 180 -4.02 23.82 0.37
CA LEU A 180 -3.99 24.67 1.58
C LEU A 180 -5.39 25.24 1.89
N GLU A 181 -6.15 25.62 0.85
CA GLU A 181 -7.54 26.12 0.96
C GLU A 181 -8.51 25.09 1.54
N SER A 182 -8.45 23.83 1.08
CA SER A 182 -9.33 22.77 1.61
C SER A 182 -9.04 22.42 3.08
N ALA A 183 -7.79 22.57 3.53
CA ALA A 183 -7.42 22.39 4.93
C ALA A 183 -8.04 23.49 5.81
N TRP A 184 -8.03 24.74 5.34
CA TRP A 184 -8.68 25.86 6.03
C TRP A 184 -10.20 25.71 6.14
N GLU A 185 -10.88 25.23 5.08
CA GLU A 185 -12.32 24.97 5.12
C GLU A 185 -12.72 23.83 6.06
N SER A 186 -11.90 22.78 6.15
CA SER A 186 -12.14 21.70 7.13
C SER A 186 -12.00 22.19 8.57
N PHE A 187 -11.04 23.09 8.83
CA PHE A 187 -10.79 23.67 10.14
C PHE A 187 -11.92 24.62 10.57
N THR A 188 -12.48 25.41 9.65
CA THR A 188 -13.61 26.29 9.94
C THR A 188 -14.89 25.49 10.17
N ASN A 189 -15.15 24.44 9.39
CA ASN A 189 -16.33 23.60 9.53
C ASN A 189 -16.35 22.78 10.84
N ASP A 190 -15.20 22.28 11.29
CA ASP A 190 -15.09 21.56 12.58
C ASP A 190 -15.32 22.47 13.82
N ARG A 191 -15.14 23.79 13.67
CA ARG A 191 -15.48 24.77 14.71
C ARG A 191 -16.93 25.19 14.69
N ILE A 192 -17.59 25.11 13.53
CA ILE A 192 -19.01 25.47 13.39
C ILE A 192 -19.91 24.31 13.83
N SER A 193 -19.49 23.05 13.64
CA SER A 193 -20.27 21.86 14.05
C SER A 193 -20.22 21.53 15.55
N LYS A 194 -19.38 22.22 16.32
CA LYS A 194 -19.25 22.08 17.79
C LYS A 194 -19.97 23.18 18.59
N LYS A 195 -20.91 23.89 17.97
CA LYS A 195 -21.88 24.74 18.67
C LYS A 195 -23.27 24.12 18.55
#